data_AF-A0A7W4CM85-F1
#
_entry.id   AF-A0A7W4CM85-F1
#
_cell.length_a   1.000
_cell.length_b   1.000
_cell.length_c   1.000
_cell.angle_alpha   90.00
_cell.angle_beta   90.00
_cell.angle_gamma   90.00
#
_symmetry.space_group_name_H-M   'P 1'
#
loop_
_entity.id
_entity.type
_entity.pdbx_description
1 polymer ?
#
loop_
_entity_poly.entity_id
_entity_poly.type
_entity_poly.pdbx_seq_one_letter_code
_entity_poly.pdbx_strand_id
1 'polypeptide(L)'
;METEDASRQLQLIPDRHPQHDLFICDVSDAVLKDVMQHMEHPFYSLSKKPDTSVRRYEHNGHWFEVTPSVKGLATIYDKDILIYCISQIMAKLRRGEPVSQRVRINSRDLLIFSNRGTSGRDYMALVEALDRLEGTRIRTNIVTGDEEQIDGFGLIDASSIRRKHGLDGRLLWCEVKLSDWVFSAIRAQEVLTLHRDYFRLRKPLERRVYEIARKHCGQQDSWKIGLLLLLKKSGSQSPEKRFRQMIRHLAEHDHLPDYHVEFDNEYDTVVFRNRGSMKPANSAPSLTPWSGPLNSDIYAEARAAAPSWDIYTLEQEWRLWLADNEITPNHPEKHFLKFCASWYEKRGRP
;
A
#
# COMPACT_ATOMS: atom_id res chain seq x y z
N MET A 1 -25.94 -10.64 3.98
CA MET A 1 -24.69 -10.68 3.20
C MET A 1 -24.68 -9.66 2.07
N GLU A 2 -25.61 -9.66 1.11
CA GLU A 2 -25.63 -8.66 0.01
C GLU A 2 -25.86 -7.21 0.48
N THR A 3 -26.69 -7.00 1.52
CA THR A 3 -27.00 -5.68 2.09
C THR A 3 -25.85 -5.09 2.92
N GLU A 4 -25.09 -5.93 3.63
CA GLU A 4 -23.93 -5.52 4.45
C GLU A 4 -22.74 -5.14 3.56
N ASP A 5 -22.49 -5.90 2.49
CA ASP A 5 -21.40 -5.60 1.55
C ASP A 5 -21.66 -4.31 0.76
N ALA A 6 -22.92 -4.06 0.38
CA ALA A 6 -23.32 -2.79 -0.24
C ALA A 6 -23.11 -1.58 0.68
N SER A 7 -23.43 -1.70 1.98
CA SER A 7 -23.20 -0.65 2.98
C SER A 7 -21.71 -0.33 3.16
N ARG A 8 -20.87 -1.37 3.21
CA ARG A 8 -19.40 -1.25 3.29
C ARG A 8 -18.83 -0.52 2.07
N GLN A 9 -19.29 -0.83 0.87
CA GLN A 9 -18.82 -0.20 -0.36
C GLN A 9 -19.13 1.31 -0.42
N LEU A 10 -20.20 1.79 0.22
CA LEU A 10 -20.55 3.21 0.28
C LEU A 10 -19.55 4.06 1.11
N GLN A 11 -18.91 3.45 2.11
CA GLN A 11 -17.91 4.13 2.94
C GLN A 11 -16.55 4.25 2.26
N LEU A 12 -16.22 3.27 1.41
CA LEU A 12 -15.03 3.31 0.58
C LEU A 12 -15.17 4.36 -0.53
N ILE A 13 -14.05 4.91 -1.00
CA ILE A 13 -14.08 5.62 -2.28
C ILE A 13 -14.21 4.60 -3.42
N PRO A 14 -14.78 5.01 -4.58
CA PRO A 14 -14.86 4.13 -5.74
C PRO A 14 -13.48 3.59 -6.11
N ASP A 15 -13.45 2.35 -6.59
CA ASP A 15 -12.30 1.87 -7.33
C ASP A 15 -12.26 2.65 -8.65
N ARG A 16 -11.27 3.54 -8.79
CA ARG A 16 -11.12 4.40 -9.96
C ARG A 16 -10.48 3.66 -11.12
N HIS A 17 -9.79 2.54 -10.84
CA HIS A 17 -9.02 1.78 -11.80
C HIS A 17 -9.29 0.28 -11.63
N PRO A 18 -10.56 -0.17 -11.80
CA PRO A 18 -10.98 -1.55 -11.57
C PRO A 18 -10.36 -2.52 -12.57
N GLN A 19 -10.07 -2.03 -13.77
CA GLN A 19 -9.09 -2.63 -14.66
C GLN A 19 -7.75 -2.01 -14.28
N HIS A 20 -7.00 -2.65 -13.38
CA HIS A 20 -5.56 -2.38 -13.35
C HIS A 20 -5.06 -2.68 -14.76
N ASP A 21 -4.71 -1.62 -15.50
CA ASP A 21 -4.25 -1.74 -16.87
C ASP A 21 -3.20 -2.84 -16.89
N LEU A 22 -3.43 -3.92 -17.65
CA LEU A 22 -2.46 -5.02 -17.80
C LEU A 22 -1.09 -4.54 -18.37
N PHE A 23 -0.96 -3.24 -18.68
CA PHE A 23 0.27 -2.57 -19.06
C PHE A 23 1.06 -1.98 -17.89
N ILE A 24 0.53 -2.02 -16.66
CA ILE A 24 1.26 -1.65 -15.44
C ILE A 24 2.14 -2.85 -15.01
N CYS A 25 3.01 -3.26 -15.93
CA CYS A 25 3.67 -4.56 -15.95
C CYS A 25 4.97 -4.60 -15.11
N ASP A 26 5.15 -3.65 -14.20
CA ASP A 26 6.10 -3.71 -13.07
C ASP A 26 5.37 -3.65 -11.71
N VAL A 27 4.06 -3.34 -11.68
CA VAL A 27 3.32 -2.98 -10.45
C VAL A 27 2.16 -3.94 -10.18
N SER A 28 1.68 -4.70 -11.17
CA SER A 28 0.63 -5.71 -10.97
C SER A 28 1.02 -6.81 -9.97
N ASP A 29 2.32 -7.10 -9.82
CA ASP A 29 2.86 -8.15 -8.94
C ASP A 29 3.28 -7.62 -7.56
N ALA A 30 3.19 -6.30 -7.37
CA ALA A 30 3.62 -5.62 -6.18
C ALA A 30 2.47 -5.58 -5.18
N VAL A 31 2.32 -6.66 -4.41
CA VAL A 31 1.52 -6.68 -3.18
C VAL A 31 1.83 -5.42 -2.36
N LEU A 32 0.81 -4.71 -1.87
CA LEU A 32 1.01 -3.47 -1.12
C LEU A 32 1.87 -3.76 0.12
N LYS A 33 2.98 -3.06 0.28
CA LYS A 33 3.89 -3.23 1.42
C LYS A 33 4.16 -1.91 2.11
N ASP A 34 4.23 -1.94 3.43
CA ASP A 34 4.59 -0.79 4.24
C ASP A 34 5.44 -1.21 5.46
N VAL A 35 6.20 -0.27 6.01
CA VAL A 35 7.17 -0.51 7.10
C VAL A 35 6.45 -0.69 8.43
N MET A 36 6.82 -1.74 9.18
CA MET A 36 6.19 -2.05 10.46
C MET A 36 6.25 -0.91 11.47
N GLN A 37 7.39 -0.22 11.54
CA GLN A 37 7.58 0.92 12.45
C GLN A 37 6.66 2.10 12.12
N HIS A 38 6.42 2.36 10.83
CA HIS A 38 5.45 3.37 10.40
C HIS A 38 4.02 3.01 10.82
N MET A 39 3.69 1.73 10.95
CA MET A 39 2.39 1.27 11.46
C MET A 39 2.28 1.36 12.98
N GLU A 40 3.39 1.10 13.68
CA GLU A 40 3.45 1.13 15.15
C GLU A 40 3.28 2.55 15.72
N HIS A 41 3.89 3.53 15.06
CA HIS A 41 4.09 4.88 15.58
C HIS A 41 3.56 5.98 14.64
N PRO A 42 3.07 7.13 15.14
CA PRO A 42 2.41 8.15 14.32
C PRO A 42 3.38 9.10 13.58
N PHE A 43 4.13 8.59 12.61
CA PHE A 43 5.07 9.40 11.80
C PHE A 43 4.38 10.44 10.90
N TYR A 44 3.13 10.21 10.51
CA TYR A 44 2.42 10.99 9.51
C TYR A 44 1.31 11.85 10.11
N SER A 45 1.07 13.01 9.50
CA SER A 45 -0.06 13.85 9.85
C SER A 45 -1.39 13.27 9.35
N LEU A 46 -2.40 13.28 10.21
CA LEU A 46 -3.79 12.96 9.87
C LEU A 46 -4.59 14.20 9.41
N SER A 47 -3.98 15.38 9.42
CA SER A 47 -4.60 16.62 8.97
C SER A 47 -4.64 16.69 7.44
N LYS A 48 -5.75 17.18 6.90
CA LYS A 48 -5.85 17.55 5.47
C LYS A 48 -5.32 18.96 5.18
N LYS A 49 -5.08 19.76 6.22
CA LYS A 49 -4.47 21.09 6.12
C LYS A 49 -2.97 20.97 6.44
N PRO A 50 -2.10 21.78 5.82
CA PRO A 50 -0.69 21.84 6.17
C PRO A 50 -0.51 22.03 7.69
N ASP A 51 0.31 21.17 8.28
CA ASP A 51 0.63 21.22 9.70
C ASP A 51 2.12 21.49 9.86
N THR A 52 2.46 22.66 10.39
CA THR A 52 3.83 23.12 10.62
C THR A 52 4.25 23.01 12.08
N SER A 53 3.46 22.31 12.92
CA SER A 53 3.84 22.03 14.31
C SER A 53 4.87 20.90 14.40
N VAL A 54 5.90 21.09 15.23
CA VAL A 54 6.80 20.01 15.64
C VAL A 54 6.03 19.07 16.56
N ARG A 55 6.14 17.77 16.32
CA ARG A 55 5.42 16.75 17.09
C ARG A 55 6.40 15.82 17.76
N ARG A 56 6.24 15.60 19.06
CA ARG A 56 6.99 14.59 19.82
C ARG A 56 6.05 13.52 20.33
N TYR A 57 6.49 12.28 20.21
CA TYR A 57 5.78 11.10 20.68
C TYR A 57 6.72 10.23 21.51
N GLU A 58 6.19 9.62 22.56
CA GLU A 58 6.91 8.69 23.41
C GLU A 58 6.00 7.55 23.88
N HIS A 59 6.47 6.31 23.77
CA HIS A 59 5.77 5.12 24.20
C HIS A 59 6.76 3.98 24.47
N ASN A 60 6.67 3.38 25.66
CA ASN A 60 7.47 2.21 26.05
C ASN A 60 8.99 2.42 25.90
N GLY A 61 9.51 3.59 26.25
CA GLY A 61 10.94 3.93 26.13
C GLY A 61 11.40 4.33 24.72
N HIS A 62 10.56 4.13 23.71
CA HIS A 62 10.78 4.62 22.35
C HIS A 62 10.16 6.00 22.18
N TRP A 63 10.90 6.91 21.56
CA TRP A 63 10.44 8.24 21.24
C TRP A 63 10.82 8.60 19.81
N PHE A 64 10.02 9.48 19.22
CA PHE A 64 10.43 10.18 18.02
C PHE A 64 9.89 11.61 18.03
N GLU A 65 10.59 12.47 17.32
CA GLU A 65 10.23 13.85 17.05
C GLU A 65 10.15 14.04 15.54
N VAL A 66 9.04 14.61 15.06
CA VAL A 66 8.84 14.94 13.65
C VAL A 66 8.78 16.45 13.50
N THR A 67 9.70 16.95 12.69
CA THR A 67 9.86 18.38 12.38
C THR A 67 9.43 18.62 10.93
N PRO A 68 8.43 19.48 10.70
CA PRO A 68 7.99 19.84 9.35
C PRO A 68 8.89 20.87 8.68
N SER A 69 8.75 20.96 7.37
CA SER A 69 9.19 22.15 6.61
C SER A 69 8.07 23.20 6.56
N VAL A 70 8.33 24.31 5.88
CA VAL A 70 7.31 25.33 5.55
C VAL A 70 6.13 24.78 4.74
N LYS A 71 6.27 23.60 4.11
CA LYS A 71 5.20 22.90 3.39
C LYS A 71 4.31 22.05 4.31
N GLY A 72 4.68 21.94 5.58
CA GLY A 72 4.02 21.11 6.58
C GLY A 72 4.53 19.66 6.61
N LEU A 73 4.06 18.91 7.61
CA LEU A 73 4.35 17.49 7.81
C LEU A 73 3.80 16.64 6.65
N ALA A 74 4.54 15.60 6.30
CA ALA A 74 4.03 14.52 5.46
C ALA A 74 2.75 13.93 6.06
N THR A 75 1.73 13.83 5.22
CA THR A 75 0.42 13.29 5.60
C THR A 75 0.38 11.78 5.38
N ILE A 76 -0.60 11.12 6.00
CA ILE A 76 -0.81 9.67 5.78
C ILE A 76 -1.11 9.33 4.31
N TYR A 77 -1.59 10.29 3.52
CA TYR A 77 -1.76 10.11 2.08
C TYR A 77 -0.43 10.18 1.35
N ASP A 78 0.50 11.04 1.78
CA ASP A 78 1.83 11.13 1.12
C ASP A 78 2.59 9.81 1.24
N LYS A 79 2.35 9.05 2.32
CA LYS A 79 2.87 7.69 2.50
C LYS A 79 2.54 6.74 1.34
N ASP A 80 1.47 6.96 0.59
CA ASP A 80 1.12 6.11 -0.56
C ASP A 80 2.28 6.00 -1.57
N ILE A 81 3.12 7.04 -1.68
CA ILE A 81 4.34 7.05 -2.50
C ILE A 81 5.37 6.07 -1.96
N LEU A 82 5.58 6.05 -0.64
CA LEU A 82 6.48 5.12 0.02
C LEU A 82 5.96 3.68 -0.10
N ILE A 83 4.66 3.45 0.08
CA ILE A 83 4.03 2.14 -0.12
C ILE A 83 4.35 1.63 -1.52
N TYR A 84 4.20 2.47 -2.55
CA TYR A 84 4.56 2.10 -3.92
C TYR A 84 6.04 1.73 -4.04
N CYS A 85 6.96 2.58 -3.56
CA CYS A 85 8.41 2.34 -3.62
C CYS A 85 8.80 1.03 -2.93
N ILE A 86 8.30 0.79 -1.72
CA ILE A 86 8.57 -0.42 -0.93
C ILE A 86 8.03 -1.64 -1.67
N SER A 87 6.81 -1.57 -2.19
CA SER A 87 6.19 -2.67 -2.93
C SER A 87 7.00 -3.05 -4.18
N GLN A 88 7.52 -2.05 -4.89
CA GLN A 88 8.42 -2.25 -6.04
C GLN A 88 9.74 -2.92 -5.66
N ILE A 89 10.42 -2.42 -4.62
CA ILE A 89 11.68 -3.01 -4.15
C ILE A 89 11.46 -4.44 -3.68
N MET A 90 10.39 -4.70 -2.93
CA MET A 90 10.06 -6.05 -2.45
C MET A 90 9.74 -7.01 -3.60
N ALA A 91 9.09 -6.54 -4.68
CA ALA A 91 8.86 -7.36 -5.87
C ALA A 91 10.18 -7.72 -6.56
N LYS A 92 11.10 -6.76 -6.71
CA LYS A 92 12.45 -7.01 -7.25
C LYS A 92 13.24 -8.01 -6.40
N LEU A 93 13.23 -7.85 -5.08
CA LEU A 93 13.88 -8.77 -4.15
C LEU A 93 13.35 -10.21 -4.28
N ARG A 94 12.03 -10.39 -4.41
CA ARG A 94 11.42 -11.72 -4.65
C ARG A 94 11.89 -12.37 -5.95
N ARG A 95 12.17 -11.58 -6.98
CA ARG A 95 12.70 -12.05 -8.27
C ARG A 95 14.23 -12.23 -8.28
N GLY A 96 14.91 -11.98 -7.16
CA GLY A 96 16.37 -12.03 -7.09
C GLY A 96 17.07 -10.91 -7.87
N GLU A 97 16.36 -9.83 -8.20
CA GLU A 97 16.93 -8.70 -8.93
C GLU A 97 17.71 -7.76 -7.99
N PRO A 98 18.78 -7.09 -8.49
CA PRO A 98 19.48 -6.08 -7.71
C PRO A 98 18.55 -4.89 -7.41
N VAL A 99 18.60 -4.42 -6.17
CA VAL A 99 17.80 -3.28 -5.70
C VAL A 99 18.66 -2.10 -5.28
N SER A 100 18.10 -0.90 -5.38
CA SER A 100 18.73 0.37 -5.02
C SER A 100 17.77 1.23 -4.21
N GLN A 101 18.31 2.12 -3.39
CA GLN A 101 17.55 3.15 -2.67
C GLN A 101 16.86 4.15 -3.60
N ARG A 102 17.39 4.33 -4.83
CA ARG A 102 16.81 5.24 -5.82
C ARG A 102 15.82 4.48 -6.69
N VAL A 103 14.53 4.79 -6.50
CA VAL A 103 13.43 4.17 -7.21
C VAL A 103 12.91 5.14 -8.26
N ARG A 104 13.02 4.75 -9.54
CA ARG A 104 12.40 5.48 -10.64
C ARG A 104 10.96 5.02 -10.83
N ILE A 105 10.04 5.97 -10.90
CA ILE A 105 8.60 5.75 -10.83
C ILE A 105 7.93 6.43 -12.02
N ASN A 106 7.17 5.66 -12.80
CA ASN A 106 6.22 6.26 -13.72
C ASN A 106 5.07 6.86 -12.89
N SER A 107 4.87 8.17 -13.04
CA SER A 107 3.94 8.88 -12.17
C SER A 107 2.48 8.56 -12.46
N ARG A 108 2.14 8.16 -13.70
CA ARG A 108 0.79 7.67 -14.00
C ARG A 108 0.52 6.36 -13.26
N ASP A 109 1.49 5.45 -13.27
CA ASP A 109 1.37 4.13 -12.66
C ASP A 109 1.24 4.23 -11.14
N LEU A 110 2.01 5.12 -10.51
CA LEU A 110 1.87 5.45 -9.09
C LEU A 110 0.48 5.99 -8.74
N LEU A 111 -0.07 6.91 -9.55
CA LEU A 111 -1.41 7.46 -9.31
C LEU A 111 -2.48 6.39 -9.45
N ILE A 112 -2.35 5.48 -10.43
CA ILE A 112 -3.27 4.36 -10.60
C ILE A 112 -3.18 3.39 -9.42
N PHE A 113 -1.96 2.99 -9.04
CA PHE A 113 -1.70 2.06 -7.94
C PHE A 113 -2.28 2.57 -6.61
N SER A 114 -2.15 3.87 -6.33
CA SER A 114 -2.65 4.50 -5.12
C SER A 114 -4.14 4.90 -5.18
N ASN A 115 -4.88 4.42 -6.19
CA ASN A 115 -6.29 4.74 -6.45
C ASN A 115 -6.59 6.26 -6.51
N ARG A 116 -5.66 7.04 -7.06
CA ARG A 116 -5.78 8.49 -7.26
C ARG A 116 -6.31 8.82 -8.65
N GLY A 117 -6.78 10.06 -8.83
CA GLY A 117 -7.08 10.57 -10.16
C GLY A 117 -5.80 10.74 -10.99
N THR A 118 -5.95 10.84 -12.32
CA THR A 118 -4.84 11.09 -13.24
C THR A 118 -5.01 12.43 -13.98
N SER A 119 -5.67 13.41 -13.36
CA SER A 119 -5.82 14.76 -13.89
C SER A 119 -4.60 15.63 -13.57
N GLY A 120 -4.44 16.78 -14.24
CA GLY A 120 -3.33 17.71 -13.95
C GLY A 120 -3.24 18.13 -12.48
N ARG A 121 -4.39 18.26 -11.80
CA ARG A 121 -4.46 18.55 -10.35
C ARG A 121 -3.84 17.44 -9.51
N ASP A 122 -4.05 16.17 -9.89
CA ASP A 122 -3.50 15.02 -9.16
C ASP A 122 -1.97 14.93 -9.31
N TYR A 123 -1.43 15.29 -10.47
CA TYR A 123 0.02 15.39 -10.67
C TYR A 123 0.64 16.54 -9.85
N MET A 124 -0.06 17.68 -9.71
CA MET A 124 0.40 18.75 -8.82
C MET A 124 0.36 18.33 -7.36
N ALA A 125 -0.70 17.62 -6.93
CA ALA A 125 -0.78 17.06 -5.58
C ALA A 125 0.33 16.02 -5.31
N LEU A 126 0.75 15.25 -6.32
CA LEU A 126 1.90 14.35 -6.22
C LEU A 126 3.21 15.12 -5.98
N VAL A 127 3.43 16.24 -6.68
CA VAL A 127 4.61 17.09 -6.47
C VAL A 127 4.61 17.65 -5.04
N GLU A 128 3.48 18.18 -4.57
CA GLU A 128 3.35 18.70 -3.20
C GLU A 128 3.55 17.60 -2.14
N ALA A 129 3.15 16.36 -2.43
CA ALA A 129 3.38 15.22 -1.56
C ALA A 129 4.87 14.88 -1.46
N LEU A 130 5.61 14.92 -2.57
CA LEU A 130 7.06 14.74 -2.58
C LEU A 130 7.77 15.84 -1.78
N ASP A 131 7.38 17.11 -1.96
CA ASP A 131 7.93 18.23 -1.20
C ASP A 131 7.75 18.05 0.31
N ARG A 132 6.58 17.55 0.76
CA ARG A 132 6.33 17.27 2.18
C ARG A 132 7.12 16.07 2.69
N LEU A 133 7.25 15.00 1.90
CA LEU A 133 8.06 13.83 2.28
C LEU A 133 9.54 14.21 2.44
N GLU A 134 10.08 15.00 1.52
CA GLU A 134 11.47 15.47 1.55
C GLU A 134 11.70 16.44 2.72
N GLY A 135 10.73 17.33 2.98
CA GLY A 135 10.84 18.33 4.05
C GLY A 135 10.56 17.82 5.46
N THR A 136 10.05 16.59 5.63
CA THR A 136 9.73 16.03 6.95
C THR A 136 10.96 15.36 7.54
N ARG A 137 11.46 15.88 8.67
CA ARG A 137 12.62 15.36 9.38
C ARG A 137 12.19 14.65 10.65
N ILE A 138 12.79 13.49 10.90
CA ILE A 138 12.51 12.65 12.05
C ILE A 138 13.78 12.52 12.87
N ARG A 139 13.65 12.58 14.20
CA ARG A 139 14.69 12.19 15.14
C ARG A 139 14.12 11.14 16.10
N THR A 140 14.80 10.02 16.31
CA THR A 140 14.26 8.90 17.11
C THR A 140 15.33 8.01 17.72
N ASN A 141 14.97 7.24 18.75
CA ASN A 141 15.71 6.08 19.25
C ASN A 141 15.02 4.74 18.89
N ILE A 142 14.08 4.74 17.93
CA ILE A 142 13.47 3.51 17.42
C ILE A 142 14.50 2.79 16.56
N VAL A 143 14.85 1.58 17.00
CA VAL A 143 15.82 0.70 16.35
C VAL A 143 15.19 0.01 15.14
N THR A 144 15.95 -0.09 14.06
CA THR A 144 15.64 -0.87 12.85
C THR A 144 16.89 -1.71 12.55
N GLY A 145 16.78 -3.04 12.53
CA GLY A 145 17.95 -3.93 12.47
C GLY A 145 18.69 -4.08 13.82
N ASP A 146 20.03 -4.18 13.79
CA ASP A 146 20.85 -4.65 14.93
C ASP A 146 21.62 -3.54 15.70
N GLU A 147 21.57 -2.27 15.29
CA GLU A 147 22.34 -1.18 15.94
C GLU A 147 21.43 -0.13 16.60
N GLU A 148 21.76 0.24 17.85
CA GLU A 148 21.07 1.29 18.61
C GLU A 148 21.73 2.65 18.36
N GLN A 149 21.05 3.54 17.62
CA GLN A 149 21.53 4.88 17.30
C GLN A 149 20.41 5.92 17.42
N ILE A 150 20.76 7.15 17.87
CA ILE A 150 19.85 8.30 17.76
C ILE A 150 19.99 8.87 16.35
N ASP A 151 19.07 8.49 15.47
CA ASP A 151 19.12 8.89 14.08
C ASP A 151 18.24 10.08 13.79
N GLY A 152 18.81 11.00 13.00
CA GLY A 152 18.09 12.09 12.37
C GLY A 152 17.99 11.85 10.86
N PHE A 153 16.81 11.50 10.35
CA PHE A 153 16.62 11.17 8.93
C PHE A 153 15.33 11.79 8.36
N GLY A 154 15.19 11.76 7.04
CA GLY A 154 13.97 12.15 6.35
C GLY A 154 13.19 10.92 5.94
N LEU A 155 11.89 11.05 5.66
CA LEU A 155 11.12 9.93 5.10
C LEU A 155 11.67 9.51 3.72
N ILE A 156 12.16 10.49 2.96
CA ILE A 156 12.98 10.32 1.76
C ILE A 156 14.19 11.26 1.87
N ASP A 157 15.28 10.90 1.20
CA ASP A 157 16.50 11.72 1.17
C ASP A 157 16.49 12.75 0.04
N ALA A 158 15.85 12.41 -1.07
CA ALA A 158 15.74 13.28 -2.24
C ALA A 158 14.62 12.82 -3.17
N SER A 159 14.04 13.78 -3.90
CA SER A 159 13.15 13.50 -5.01
C SER A 159 13.61 14.21 -6.29
N SER A 160 13.30 13.65 -7.45
CA SER A 160 13.47 14.34 -8.73
C SER A 160 12.27 14.11 -9.64
N ILE A 161 11.89 15.13 -10.39
CA ILE A 161 10.72 15.10 -11.27
C ILE A 161 11.16 15.48 -12.68
N ARG A 162 10.82 14.66 -13.67
CA ARG A 162 11.04 15.00 -15.08
C ARG A 162 9.73 15.25 -15.80
N ARG A 163 9.68 16.38 -16.50
CA ARG A 163 8.55 16.81 -17.33
C ARG A 163 9.01 16.94 -18.78
N LYS A 164 8.09 16.72 -19.72
CA LYS A 164 8.33 17.08 -21.12
C LYS A 164 8.42 18.61 -21.25
N HIS A 165 9.30 19.12 -22.11
CA HIS A 165 9.36 20.56 -22.39
C HIS A 165 8.09 21.06 -23.11
N GLY A 166 7.64 22.27 -22.78
CA GLY A 166 6.45 22.93 -23.35
C GLY A 166 5.45 23.39 -22.29
N LEU A 167 4.54 24.31 -22.66
CA LEU A 167 3.51 24.87 -21.76
C LEU A 167 2.59 23.79 -21.17
N ASP A 168 2.36 22.70 -21.90
CA ASP A 168 1.59 21.50 -21.48
C ASP A 168 2.48 20.31 -21.08
N GLY A 169 3.68 20.59 -20.58
CA GLY A 169 4.70 19.58 -20.27
C GLY A 169 4.22 18.49 -19.31
N ARG A 170 3.75 17.36 -19.85
CA ARG A 170 3.31 16.19 -19.06
C ARG A 170 4.45 15.68 -18.19
N LEU A 171 4.15 15.41 -16.92
CA LEU A 171 5.07 14.76 -16.00
C LEU A 171 5.28 13.31 -16.46
N LEU A 172 6.54 12.96 -16.76
CA LEU A 172 6.90 11.68 -17.36
C LEU A 172 7.15 10.64 -16.27
N TRP A 173 8.07 10.97 -15.36
CA TRP A 173 8.45 10.11 -14.26
C TRP A 173 8.98 10.97 -13.11
N CYS A 174 8.89 10.42 -11.91
CA CYS A 174 9.61 10.92 -10.75
C CYS A 174 10.58 9.85 -10.25
N GLU A 175 11.53 10.26 -9.44
CA GLU A 175 12.47 9.38 -8.80
C GLU A 175 12.58 9.76 -7.34
N VAL A 176 12.60 8.75 -6.48
CA VAL A 176 12.64 8.90 -5.04
C VAL A 176 13.86 8.17 -4.52
N LYS A 177 14.73 8.86 -3.79
CA LYS A 177 15.78 8.24 -2.98
C LYS A 177 15.19 7.99 -1.58
N LEU A 178 14.94 6.72 -1.26
CA LEU A 178 14.55 6.33 0.08
C LEU A 178 15.68 6.61 1.06
N SER A 179 15.34 6.98 2.30
CA SER A 179 16.34 7.14 3.35
C SER A 179 16.95 5.80 3.75
N ASP A 180 18.14 5.85 4.33
CA ASP A 180 18.85 4.67 4.83
C ASP A 180 18.00 3.87 5.82
N TRP A 181 17.25 4.56 6.68
CA TRP A 181 16.35 3.93 7.65
C TRP A 181 15.22 3.13 6.98
N VAL A 182 14.51 3.73 6.02
CA VAL A 182 13.43 3.04 5.29
C VAL A 182 14.00 1.88 4.48
N PHE A 183 15.14 2.06 3.82
CA PHE A 183 15.75 1.00 3.01
C PHE A 183 16.28 -0.15 3.88
N SER A 184 16.81 0.14 5.06
CA SER A 184 17.26 -0.87 6.03
C SER A 184 16.09 -1.72 6.52
N ALA A 185 14.95 -1.10 6.84
CA ALA A 185 13.73 -1.84 7.19
C ALA A 185 13.28 -2.80 6.07
N ILE A 186 13.38 -2.38 4.80
CA ILE A 186 13.08 -3.24 3.65
C ILE A 186 14.04 -4.44 3.60
N ARG A 187 15.36 -4.20 3.75
CA ARG A 187 16.38 -5.26 3.73
C ARG A 187 16.24 -6.25 4.89
N ALA A 188 15.83 -5.76 6.06
CA ALA A 188 15.52 -6.57 7.25
C ALA A 188 14.17 -7.30 7.16
N GLN A 189 13.43 -7.17 6.04
CA GLN A 189 12.09 -7.72 5.85
C GLN A 189 11.06 -7.23 6.89
N GLU A 190 11.26 -6.05 7.47
CA GLU A 190 10.36 -5.40 8.43
C GLU A 190 9.17 -4.70 7.73
N VAL A 191 8.55 -5.40 6.78
CA VAL A 191 7.43 -4.90 5.98
C VAL A 191 6.21 -5.80 6.06
N LEU A 192 5.01 -5.22 6.11
CA LEU A 192 3.75 -5.95 6.13
C LEU A 192 2.95 -5.73 4.86
N THR A 193 2.24 -6.78 4.42
CA THR A 193 1.25 -6.70 3.33
C THR A 193 0.04 -5.86 3.77
N LEU A 194 -0.47 -5.00 2.88
CA LEU A 194 -1.75 -4.32 3.04
C LEU A 194 -2.77 -4.85 2.04
N HIS A 195 -4.04 -4.79 2.43
CA HIS A 195 -5.17 -5.09 1.57
C HIS A 195 -5.35 -4.02 0.50
N ARG A 196 -5.77 -4.40 -0.71
CA ARG A 196 -5.92 -3.48 -1.86
C ARG A 196 -6.87 -2.31 -1.57
N ASP A 197 -7.96 -2.56 -0.85
CA ASP A 197 -8.90 -1.53 -0.41
C ASP A 197 -8.33 -0.52 0.61
N TYR A 198 -7.09 -0.68 1.08
CA TYR A 198 -6.42 0.32 1.91
C TYR A 198 -6.45 1.72 1.26
N PHE A 199 -6.16 1.81 -0.04
CA PHE A 199 -6.22 3.09 -0.74
C PHE A 199 -7.64 3.63 -0.91
N ARG A 200 -8.65 2.78 -0.75
CA ARG A 200 -10.07 3.16 -0.80
C ARG A 200 -10.61 3.68 0.54
N LEU A 201 -9.84 3.58 1.63
CA LEU A 201 -10.19 4.23 2.89
C LEU A 201 -10.15 5.76 2.73
N ARG A 202 -11.31 6.38 2.90
CA ARG A 202 -11.54 7.80 2.63
C ARG A 202 -10.94 8.71 3.70
N LYS A 203 -11.08 8.33 4.98
CA LYS A 203 -10.68 9.19 6.10
C LYS A 203 -9.23 8.88 6.54
N PRO A 204 -8.42 9.91 6.86
CA PRO A 204 -7.04 9.70 7.33
C PRO A 204 -6.97 8.79 8.56
N LEU A 205 -7.89 9.00 9.51
CA LEU A 205 -7.94 8.20 10.72
C LEU A 205 -8.22 6.72 10.43
N GLU A 206 -9.08 6.41 9.47
CA GLU A 206 -9.43 5.02 9.14
C GLU A 206 -8.23 4.27 8.55
N ARG A 207 -7.43 4.93 7.68
CA ARG A 207 -6.13 4.38 7.21
C ARG A 207 -5.19 4.11 8.37
N ARG A 208 -5.08 5.06 9.31
CA ARG A 208 -4.22 4.92 10.48
C ARG A 208 -4.67 3.79 11.40
N VAL A 209 -5.97 3.65 11.62
CA VAL A 209 -6.54 2.57 12.42
C VAL A 209 -6.30 1.21 11.75
N TYR A 210 -6.43 1.13 10.42
CA TYR A 210 -6.09 -0.07 9.67
C TYR A 210 -4.62 -0.47 9.86
N GLU A 211 -3.68 0.47 9.81
CA GLU A 211 -2.24 0.19 10.03
C GLU A 211 -1.97 -0.38 11.42
N ILE A 212 -2.56 0.23 12.45
CA ILE A 212 -2.42 -0.22 13.84
C ILE A 212 -3.00 -1.63 13.99
N ALA A 213 -4.19 -1.89 13.43
CA ALA A 213 -4.77 -3.23 13.40
C ALA A 213 -3.88 -4.22 12.63
N ARG A 214 -3.30 -3.81 11.48
CA ARG A 214 -2.35 -4.60 10.69
C ARG A 214 -1.09 -4.98 11.45
N LYS A 215 -0.54 -4.06 12.23
CA LYS A 215 0.65 -4.33 13.03
C LYS A 215 0.37 -5.25 14.22
N HIS A 216 -0.74 -5.03 14.92
CA HIS A 216 -0.99 -5.72 16.20
C HIS A 216 -1.91 -6.93 16.11
N CYS A 217 -3.00 -6.86 15.34
CA CYS A 217 -3.88 -8.01 15.13
C CYS A 217 -3.22 -8.95 14.12
N GLY A 218 -2.79 -8.44 12.97
CA GLY A 218 -2.23 -9.26 11.90
C GLY A 218 -3.10 -10.51 11.65
N GLN A 219 -2.48 -11.68 11.66
CA GLN A 219 -3.19 -12.95 11.43
C GLN A 219 -3.89 -13.54 12.67
N GLN A 220 -3.81 -12.90 13.83
CA GLN A 220 -4.49 -13.35 15.04
C GLN A 220 -6.01 -13.23 14.89
N ASP A 221 -6.76 -14.13 15.54
CA ASP A 221 -8.23 -14.13 15.48
C ASP A 221 -8.83 -12.79 15.93
N SER A 222 -8.25 -12.20 16.98
CA SER A 222 -8.64 -10.88 17.45
C SER A 222 -7.54 -10.16 18.24
N TRP A 223 -7.66 -8.85 18.28
CA TRP A 223 -6.83 -7.97 19.11
C TRP A 223 -7.67 -6.83 19.69
N LYS A 224 -7.43 -6.49 20.96
CA LYS A 224 -8.18 -5.49 21.72
C LYS A 224 -7.26 -4.36 22.17
N ILE A 225 -7.74 -3.12 22.08
CA ILE A 225 -7.02 -1.92 22.52
C ILE A 225 -7.95 -0.92 23.22
N GLY A 226 -7.48 -0.29 24.29
CA GLY A 226 -8.19 0.81 24.93
C GLY A 226 -8.22 2.07 24.06
N LEU A 227 -9.35 2.80 24.08
CA LEU A 227 -9.57 3.98 23.24
C LEU A 227 -8.47 5.05 23.41
N LEU A 228 -8.03 5.30 24.65
CA LEU A 228 -6.97 6.27 24.94
C LEU A 228 -5.61 5.87 24.36
N LEU A 229 -5.28 4.57 24.42
CA LEU A 229 -4.05 4.07 23.84
C LEU A 229 -4.11 4.10 22.31
N LEU A 230 -5.26 3.77 21.72
CA LEU A 230 -5.48 3.90 20.28
C LEU A 230 -5.38 5.37 19.82
N LEU A 231 -5.95 6.31 20.59
CA LEU A 231 -5.81 7.74 20.35
C LEU A 231 -4.33 8.14 20.34
N LYS A 232 -3.57 7.75 21.37
CA LYS A 232 -2.12 8.00 21.47
C LYS A 232 -1.35 7.42 20.27
N LYS A 233 -1.53 6.13 19.95
CA LYS A 233 -0.85 5.43 18.84
C LYS A 233 -1.24 5.97 17.46
N SER A 234 -2.46 6.46 17.31
CA SER A 234 -2.93 7.08 16.06
C SER A 234 -2.28 8.43 15.78
N GLY A 235 -1.81 9.14 16.82
CA GLY A 235 -1.33 10.53 16.70
C GLY A 235 -2.42 11.54 16.35
N SER A 236 -3.70 11.17 16.46
CA SER A 236 -4.82 12.07 16.23
C SER A 236 -4.81 13.21 17.25
N GLN A 237 -4.97 14.43 16.76
CA GLN A 237 -5.09 15.65 17.57
C GLN A 237 -6.55 15.99 17.91
N SER A 238 -7.49 15.07 17.64
CA SER A 238 -8.90 15.28 17.93
C SER A 238 -9.16 15.16 19.44
N PRO A 239 -10.06 15.98 20.03
CA PRO A 239 -10.53 15.75 21.38
C PRO A 239 -11.08 14.33 21.53
N GLU A 240 -10.85 13.71 22.69
CA GLU A 240 -11.20 12.31 22.94
C GLU A 240 -12.67 11.97 22.63
N LYS A 241 -13.60 12.86 22.99
CA LYS A 241 -15.03 12.70 22.67
C LYS A 241 -15.27 12.57 21.15
N ARG A 242 -14.60 13.40 20.35
CA ARG A 242 -14.70 13.36 18.89
C ARG A 242 -14.02 12.12 18.34
N PHE A 243 -12.88 11.74 18.89
CA PHE A 243 -12.19 10.52 18.51
C PHE A 243 -13.07 9.27 18.75
N ARG A 244 -13.69 9.18 19.93
CA ARG A 244 -14.67 8.13 20.27
C ARG A 244 -15.79 8.05 19.23
N GLN A 245 -16.39 9.19 18.86
CA GLN A 245 -17.44 9.23 17.84
C GLN A 245 -16.95 8.71 16.49
N MET A 246 -15.72 9.07 16.08
CA MET A 246 -15.14 8.59 14.83
C MET A 246 -14.88 7.08 14.84
N ILE A 247 -14.42 6.52 15.96
CA ILE A 247 -14.22 5.07 16.12
C ILE A 247 -15.55 4.33 16.16
N ARG A 248 -16.56 4.85 16.88
CA ARG A 248 -17.92 4.27 16.86
C ARG A 248 -18.51 4.24 15.45
N HIS A 249 -18.36 5.33 14.69
CA HIS A 249 -18.80 5.37 13.30
C HIS A 249 -18.06 4.34 12.45
N LEU A 250 -16.76 4.13 12.68
CA LEU A 250 -16.00 3.09 11.97
C LEU A 250 -16.51 1.69 12.31
N ALA A 251 -16.79 1.42 13.59
CA ALA A 251 -17.34 0.14 14.05
C ALA A 251 -18.76 -0.11 13.53
N GLU A 252 -19.61 0.92 13.49
CA GLU A 252 -20.99 0.85 13.00
C GLU A 252 -21.08 0.46 11.52
N HIS A 253 -20.17 0.98 10.70
CA HIS A 253 -20.17 0.68 9.25
C HIS A 253 -19.26 -0.48 8.88
N ASP A 254 -18.40 -0.91 9.80
CA ASP A 254 -17.56 -2.08 9.71
C ASP A 254 -16.85 -2.25 8.35
N HIS A 255 -16.34 -1.14 7.80
CA HIS A 255 -15.79 -1.13 6.44
C HIS A 255 -14.27 -1.28 6.37
N LEU A 256 -13.61 -1.47 7.51
CA LEU A 256 -12.16 -1.62 7.57
C LEU A 256 -11.72 -2.88 6.78
N PRO A 257 -10.74 -2.80 5.86
CA PRO A 257 -10.19 -3.99 5.21
C PRO A 257 -9.61 -4.97 6.22
N ASP A 258 -9.62 -6.26 5.91
CA ASP A 258 -9.15 -7.39 6.73
C ASP A 258 -9.78 -7.62 8.11
N TYR A 259 -10.44 -6.61 8.70
CA TYR A 259 -10.87 -6.67 10.10
C TYR A 259 -12.31 -6.26 10.29
N HIS A 260 -13.04 -7.02 11.11
CA HIS A 260 -14.24 -6.54 11.78
C HIS A 260 -13.84 -5.61 12.92
N VAL A 261 -14.56 -4.50 13.08
CA VAL A 261 -14.30 -3.50 14.13
C VAL A 261 -15.50 -3.42 15.06
N GLU A 262 -15.28 -3.73 16.33
CA GLU A 262 -16.31 -3.61 17.38
C GLU A 262 -15.87 -2.53 18.38
N PHE A 263 -16.83 -1.72 18.83
CA PHE A 263 -16.61 -0.74 19.90
C PHE A 263 -17.40 -1.14 21.15
N ASP A 264 -16.66 -1.41 22.23
CA ASP A 264 -17.21 -1.72 23.54
C ASP A 264 -17.37 -0.43 24.34
N ASN A 265 -18.63 -0.05 24.58
CA ASN A 265 -18.98 1.19 25.28
C ASN A 265 -18.77 1.14 26.79
N GLU A 266 -18.76 -0.06 27.38
CA GLU A 266 -18.62 -0.22 28.83
C GLU A 266 -17.15 -0.05 29.24
N TYR A 267 -16.24 -0.62 28.44
CA TYR A 267 -14.81 -0.60 28.74
C TYR A 267 -14.02 0.43 27.92
N ASP A 268 -14.68 1.22 27.07
CA ASP A 268 -14.04 2.15 26.11
C ASP A 268 -12.92 1.46 25.32
N THR A 269 -13.22 0.29 24.77
CA THR A 269 -12.25 -0.53 24.05
C THR A 269 -12.69 -0.82 22.62
N VAL A 270 -11.70 -0.99 21.75
CA VAL A 270 -11.89 -1.34 20.35
C VAL A 270 -11.36 -2.75 20.14
N VAL A 271 -12.17 -3.60 19.55
CA VAL A 271 -11.80 -4.98 19.20
C VAL A 271 -11.72 -5.09 17.69
N PHE A 272 -10.59 -5.57 17.20
CA PHE A 272 -10.38 -5.93 15.81
C PHE A 272 -10.44 -7.44 15.71
N ARG A 273 -11.31 -7.99 14.87
CA ARG A 273 -11.35 -9.44 14.60
C ARG A 273 -10.97 -9.70 13.17
N ASN A 274 -10.11 -10.66 12.91
CA ASN A 274 -9.69 -10.99 11.55
C ASN A 274 -10.87 -11.56 10.75
N ARG A 275 -11.06 -11.09 9.52
CA ARG A 275 -12.11 -11.57 8.59
C ARG A 275 -11.75 -12.90 7.90
N GLY A 276 -10.59 -13.46 8.20
CA GLY A 276 -10.01 -14.60 7.49
C GLY A 276 -9.45 -14.25 6.10
N SER A 277 -9.35 -12.96 5.76
CA SER A 277 -8.86 -12.52 4.44
C SER A 277 -7.34 -12.62 4.29
N MET A 278 -6.58 -12.77 5.39
CA MET A 278 -5.15 -13.04 5.32
C MET A 278 -4.89 -14.51 5.59
N LYS A 279 -4.45 -15.23 4.56
CA LYS A 279 -4.00 -16.62 4.74
C LYS A 279 -2.59 -16.66 5.35
N PRO A 280 -2.28 -17.62 6.24
CA PRO A 280 -0.94 -17.80 6.78
C PRO A 280 0.06 -18.15 5.67
N ALA A 281 1.26 -17.57 5.71
CA ALA A 281 2.34 -17.90 4.77
C ALA A 281 2.85 -19.36 4.91
N ASN A 282 2.47 -20.04 6.01
CA ASN A 282 2.87 -21.41 6.34
C ASN A 282 1.79 -22.47 6.09
N SER A 283 0.64 -22.13 5.49
CA SER A 283 -0.06 -23.17 4.72
C SER A 283 0.80 -23.41 3.49
N ALA A 284 1.45 -24.59 3.40
CA ALA A 284 2.03 -25.11 2.16
C ALA A 284 1.13 -24.68 0.99
N PRO A 285 1.66 -24.12 -0.13
CA PRO A 285 0.89 -23.35 -1.09
C PRO A 285 -0.41 -24.07 -1.43
N SER A 286 -1.47 -23.74 -0.70
CA SER A 286 -2.81 -24.24 -0.91
C SER A 286 -3.50 -23.26 -1.84
N LEU A 287 -2.75 -22.77 -2.82
CA LEU A 287 -3.30 -22.18 -4.00
C LEU A 287 -3.28 -23.34 -4.99
N THR A 288 -4.33 -24.15 -4.96
CA THR A 288 -4.73 -24.80 -6.20
C THR A 288 -4.84 -23.67 -7.22
N PRO A 289 -3.98 -23.63 -8.26
CA PRO A 289 -4.07 -22.61 -9.29
C PRO A 289 -5.52 -22.57 -9.77
N TRP A 290 -6.04 -21.39 -10.09
CA TRP A 290 -7.37 -21.29 -10.68
C TRP A 290 -7.44 -22.31 -11.81
N SER A 291 -8.30 -23.32 -11.66
CA SER A 291 -8.35 -24.50 -12.53
C SER A 291 -9.57 -24.45 -13.45
N GLY A 292 -10.17 -23.27 -13.62
CA GLY A 292 -11.31 -23.12 -14.50
C GLY A 292 -10.93 -23.43 -15.96
N PRO A 293 -11.85 -23.99 -16.74
CA PRO A 293 -11.59 -24.36 -18.12
C PRO A 293 -11.35 -23.11 -18.97
N LEU A 294 -10.39 -23.21 -19.89
CA LEU A 294 -10.27 -22.30 -21.04
C LEU A 294 -10.86 -23.01 -22.25
N ASN A 295 -11.58 -22.28 -23.11
CA ASN A 295 -12.01 -22.84 -24.38
C ASN A 295 -10.78 -23.19 -25.25
N SER A 296 -10.83 -24.32 -25.95
CA SER A 296 -9.74 -24.79 -26.83
C SER A 296 -9.41 -23.79 -27.94
N ASP A 297 -10.39 -23.00 -28.38
CA ASP A 297 -10.24 -22.04 -29.47
C ASP A 297 -9.25 -20.90 -29.11
N ILE A 298 -9.14 -20.60 -27.81
CA ILE A 298 -8.25 -19.54 -27.30
C ILE A 298 -6.77 -19.89 -27.47
N TYR A 299 -6.39 -21.18 -27.50
CA TYR A 299 -4.98 -21.56 -27.69
C TYR A 299 -4.45 -21.18 -29.07
N ALA A 300 -5.32 -21.13 -30.10
CA ALA A 300 -4.91 -20.68 -31.43
C ALA A 300 -4.59 -19.18 -31.45
N GLU A 301 -5.46 -18.37 -30.85
CA GLU A 301 -5.26 -16.93 -30.68
C GLU A 301 -4.05 -16.64 -29.78
N ALA A 302 -3.85 -17.42 -28.73
CA ALA A 302 -2.75 -17.24 -27.79
C ALA A 302 -1.39 -17.57 -28.44
N ARG A 303 -1.32 -18.58 -29.32
CA ARG A 303 -0.14 -18.86 -30.14
C ARG A 303 0.16 -17.76 -31.16
N ALA A 304 -0.87 -17.09 -31.68
CA ALA A 304 -0.68 -15.91 -32.52
C ALA A 304 -0.14 -14.72 -31.71
N ALA A 305 -0.58 -14.57 -30.46
CA ALA A 305 -0.14 -13.53 -29.54
C ALA A 305 1.30 -13.75 -29.01
N ALA A 306 1.71 -15.00 -28.81
CA ALA A 306 3.07 -15.38 -28.41
C ALA A 306 3.66 -16.44 -29.36
N PRO A 307 4.10 -16.04 -30.57
CA PRO A 307 4.72 -16.96 -31.51
C PRO A 307 5.92 -17.66 -30.88
N SER A 308 6.19 -18.91 -31.27
CA SER A 308 7.33 -19.74 -30.82
C SER A 308 7.41 -20.16 -29.35
N TRP A 309 6.51 -19.69 -28.47
CA TRP A 309 6.42 -20.16 -27.09
C TRP A 309 5.48 -21.36 -26.97
N ASP A 310 5.79 -22.28 -26.04
CA ASP A 310 4.86 -23.35 -25.68
C ASP A 310 3.68 -22.78 -24.89
N ILE A 311 2.48 -22.96 -25.45
CA ILE A 311 1.27 -22.36 -24.91
C ILE A 311 0.82 -23.00 -23.60
N TYR A 312 1.11 -24.28 -23.39
CA TYR A 312 0.75 -24.96 -22.14
C TYR A 312 1.63 -24.50 -20.98
N THR A 313 2.92 -24.27 -21.28
CA THR A 313 3.83 -23.60 -20.33
C THR A 313 3.35 -22.20 -19.99
N LEU A 314 2.93 -21.39 -20.99
CA LEU A 314 2.36 -20.05 -20.75
C LEU A 314 1.07 -20.10 -19.93
N GLU A 315 0.23 -21.09 -20.14
CA GLU A 315 -0.99 -21.29 -19.36
C GLU A 315 -0.67 -21.64 -17.90
N GLN A 316 0.30 -22.53 -17.67
CA GLN A 316 0.73 -22.89 -16.32
C GLN A 316 1.29 -21.67 -15.59
N GLU A 317 2.18 -20.91 -16.24
CA GLU A 317 2.75 -19.67 -15.72
C GLU A 317 1.68 -18.62 -15.44
N TRP A 318 0.68 -18.49 -16.32
CA TRP A 318 -0.46 -17.61 -16.11
C TRP A 318 -1.31 -18.04 -14.91
N ARG A 319 -1.59 -19.33 -14.75
CA ARG A 319 -2.38 -19.86 -13.61
C ARG A 319 -1.63 -19.75 -12.29
N LEU A 320 -0.31 -19.95 -12.30
CA LEU A 320 0.56 -19.70 -11.16
C LEU A 320 0.57 -18.20 -10.82
N TRP A 321 0.66 -17.35 -11.82
CA TRP A 321 0.59 -15.90 -11.64
C TRP A 321 -0.76 -15.45 -11.07
N LEU A 322 -1.88 -16.04 -11.49
CA LEU A 322 -3.20 -15.79 -10.89
C LEU A 322 -3.23 -16.19 -9.41
N ALA A 323 -2.64 -17.35 -9.09
CA ALA A 323 -2.55 -17.87 -7.72
C ALA A 323 -1.71 -16.93 -6.83
N ASP A 324 -0.49 -16.58 -7.25
CA ASP A 324 0.44 -15.75 -6.49
C ASP A 324 -0.09 -14.35 -6.19
N ASN A 325 -0.99 -13.86 -7.04
CA ASN A 325 -1.61 -12.54 -6.90
C ASN A 325 -3.05 -12.58 -6.36
N GLU A 326 -3.54 -13.77 -5.98
CA GLU A 326 -4.90 -14.00 -5.50
C GLU A 326 -5.98 -13.45 -6.47
N ILE A 327 -5.72 -13.54 -7.77
CA ILE A 327 -6.60 -13.02 -8.83
C ILE A 327 -7.56 -14.12 -9.28
N THR A 328 -8.86 -13.85 -9.15
CA THR A 328 -9.90 -14.63 -9.85
C THR A 328 -10.34 -13.85 -11.09
N PRO A 329 -10.01 -14.31 -12.31
CA PRO A 329 -10.31 -13.55 -13.51
C PRO A 329 -11.80 -13.61 -13.86
N ASN A 330 -12.47 -12.45 -13.94
CA ASN A 330 -13.85 -12.35 -14.41
C ASN A 330 -14.01 -12.77 -15.88
N HIS A 331 -12.98 -12.57 -16.69
CA HIS A 331 -12.92 -12.96 -18.11
C HIS A 331 -11.60 -13.73 -18.38
N PRO A 332 -11.53 -15.03 -18.04
CA PRO A 332 -10.29 -15.80 -18.04
C PRO A 332 -9.58 -15.82 -19.39
N GLU A 333 -10.34 -15.97 -20.48
CA GLU A 333 -9.81 -16.07 -21.84
C GLU A 333 -9.12 -14.79 -22.31
N LYS A 334 -9.80 -13.64 -22.15
CA LYS A 334 -9.21 -12.34 -22.46
C LYS A 334 -7.99 -12.05 -21.61
N HIS A 335 -8.01 -12.51 -20.35
CA HIS A 335 -6.89 -12.36 -19.44
C HIS A 335 -5.69 -13.19 -19.89
N PHE A 336 -5.91 -14.45 -20.31
CA PHE A 336 -4.87 -15.35 -20.77
C PHE A 336 -4.24 -14.88 -22.10
N LEU A 337 -5.05 -14.44 -23.07
CA LEU A 337 -4.54 -13.91 -24.35
C LEU A 337 -3.62 -12.71 -24.14
N LYS A 338 -4.02 -11.80 -23.25
CA LYS A 338 -3.24 -10.60 -22.97
C LYS A 338 -1.97 -10.91 -22.16
N PHE A 339 -2.00 -11.93 -21.30
CA PHE A 339 -0.81 -12.47 -20.66
C PHE A 339 0.19 -13.00 -21.70
N CYS A 340 -0.27 -13.79 -22.67
CA CYS A 340 0.59 -14.31 -23.75
C CYS A 340 1.23 -13.20 -24.57
N ALA A 341 0.45 -12.21 -25.03
CA ALA A 341 0.96 -11.07 -25.79
C ALA A 341 2.07 -10.32 -25.02
N SER A 342 1.85 -10.06 -23.73
CA SER A 342 2.83 -9.37 -22.88
C SER A 342 4.08 -10.20 -22.62
N TRP A 343 3.93 -11.51 -22.45
CA TRP A 343 5.07 -12.42 -22.28
C TRP A 343 6.01 -12.38 -23.48
N TYR A 344 5.45 -12.43 -24.70
CA TYR A 344 6.22 -12.37 -25.93
C TYR A 344 6.86 -11.00 -26.17
N GLU A 345 6.15 -9.90 -25.89
CA GLU A 345 6.70 -8.55 -26.01
C GLU A 345 7.94 -8.34 -25.10
N LYS A 346 7.91 -8.92 -23.89
CA LYS A 346 8.99 -8.79 -22.91
C LYS A 346 10.18 -9.72 -23.15
N ARG A 347 9.92 -10.96 -23.54
CA ARG A 347 10.95 -12.01 -23.64
C ARG A 347 11.41 -12.27 -25.07
N GLY A 348 10.70 -11.75 -26.07
CA GLY A 348 10.98 -12.02 -27.47
C GLY A 348 10.74 -13.50 -27.81
N ARG A 349 11.49 -14.00 -28.80
CA ARG A 349 11.51 -15.42 -29.12
C ARG A 349 12.34 -16.16 -28.05
N PRO A 350 11.92 -17.36 -27.63
CA PRO A 350 12.64 -18.15 -26.63
C PRO A 350 14.05 -18.53 -27.09
#